data_AF-A0A847IG76-F1
#
_entry.id   AF-A0A847IG76-F1
#
_cell.length_a   1.000
_cell.length_b   1.000
_cell.length_c   1.000
_cell.angle_alpha   90.00
_cell.angle_beta   90.00
_cell.angle_gamma   90.00
#
_symmetry.space_group_name_H-M   'P 1'
#
loop_
_entity.id
_entity.type
_entity.pdbx_description
1 polymer ?
#
loop_
_entity_poly.entity_id
_entity_poly.type
_entity_poly.pdbx_seq_one_letter_code
_entity_poly.pdbx_strand_id
1 'polypeptide(L)'
;MNWVRYGVGYLVALIVLNIVYFVLASFVDGVTAVLMIAPAIAAIYPISVFVKNEGRVPTPQERWQLVGLCFGIFLVVQSIQLGVAAAVWPDAFGDMVDTLGAGAFATVVLGTLLFEFALIWLMFRFYPQMQLRSVQNAQERKATKDR
;
A
#
# COMPACT_ATOMS: atom_id res chain seq x y z
N MET A 1 15.85 -1.55 -14.57
CA MET A 1 14.62 -1.55 -13.76
C MET A 1 14.18 -0.11 -13.50
N ASN A 2 12.97 0.28 -13.93
CA ASN A 2 12.50 1.67 -13.82
C ASN A 2 11.75 1.90 -12.50
N TRP A 3 12.47 2.31 -11.45
CA TRP A 3 11.95 2.56 -10.10
C TRP A 3 10.83 3.59 -10.06
N VAL A 4 10.91 4.62 -10.91
CA VAL A 4 9.90 5.68 -11.01
C VAL A 4 8.55 5.09 -11.40
N ARG A 5 8.53 4.15 -12.36
CA ARG A 5 7.29 3.50 -12.79
C ARG A 5 6.61 2.73 -11.66
N TYR A 6 7.38 2.02 -10.83
CA TYR A 6 6.85 1.28 -9.69
C TYR A 6 6.34 2.22 -8.59
N GLY A 7 7.08 3.28 -8.29
CA GLY A 7 6.70 4.27 -7.29
C GLY A 7 5.47 5.08 -7.70
N VAL A 8 5.44 5.62 -8.92
CA VAL A 8 4.28 6.34 -9.46
C VAL A 8 3.06 5.42 -9.53
N GLY A 9 3.27 4.18 -9.98
CA GLY A 9 2.21 3.18 -10.00
C GLY A 9 1.59 2.91 -8.63
N TYR A 10 2.45 2.75 -7.62
CA TYR A 10 2.01 2.60 -6.23
C TYR A 10 1.26 3.82 -5.72
N LEU A 11 1.80 5.03 -5.95
CA LEU A 11 1.16 6.28 -5.53
C LEU A 11 -0.23 6.45 -6.16
N VAL A 12 -0.36 6.21 -7.47
CA VAL A 12 -1.65 6.28 -8.16
C VAL A 12 -2.62 5.24 -7.60
N ALA A 13 -2.18 3.99 -7.41
CA ALA A 13 -3.03 2.96 -6.81
C ALA A 13 -3.49 3.33 -5.40
N LEU A 14 -2.60 3.91 -4.59
CA LEU A 14 -2.91 4.38 -3.24
C LEU A 14 -3.93 5.51 -3.25
N ILE A 15 -3.77 6.50 -4.13
CA ILE A 15 -4.73 7.61 -4.28
C ILE A 15 -6.09 7.08 -4.72
N VAL A 16 -6.14 6.22 -5.74
CA VAL A 16 -7.39 5.64 -6.24
C VAL A 16 -8.09 4.84 -5.15
N LEU A 17 -7.38 4.00 -4.40
CA LEU A 17 -7.97 3.25 -3.29
C LEU A 17 -8.50 4.17 -2.20
N ASN A 18 -7.75 5.21 -1.81
CA ASN A 18 -8.24 6.19 -0.84
C ASN A 18 -9.52 6.89 -1.30
N ILE A 19 -9.60 7.30 -2.57
CA ILE A 19 -10.82 7.91 -3.14
C ILE A 19 -11.98 6.91 -3.12
N VAL A 20 -11.76 5.68 -3.59
CA VAL A 20 -12.80 4.63 -3.61
C VAL A 20 -13.32 4.37 -2.20
N TYR A 21 -12.43 4.24 -1.22
CA TYR A 21 -12.83 3.99 0.16
C TYR A 21 -13.49 5.20 0.82
N PHE A 22 -13.04 6.41 0.52
CA PHE A 22 -13.71 7.63 0.98
C PHE A 22 -15.15 7.69 0.47
N VAL A 23 -15.37 7.36 -0.80
CA VAL A 23 -16.71 7.25 -1.38
C VAL A 23 -17.49 6.12 -0.72
N LEU A 24 -16.91 4.94 -0.51
CA LEU A 24 -17.62 3.84 0.15
C LEU A 24 -18.01 4.16 1.61
N ALA A 25 -17.13 4.85 2.34
CA ALA A 25 -17.36 5.26 3.73
C ALA A 25 -18.51 6.26 3.87
N SER A 26 -18.91 6.97 2.80
CA SER A 26 -20.09 7.82 2.84
C SER A 26 -21.41 7.06 2.69
N PHE A 27 -21.37 5.77 2.31
CA PHE A 27 -22.54 4.92 2.14
C PHE A 27 -22.63 3.77 3.15
N VAL A 28 -21.50 3.33 3.72
CA VAL A 28 -21.41 2.14 4.57
C VAL A 28 -20.59 2.44 5.83
N ASP A 29 -21.22 2.30 6.99
CA ASP A 29 -20.53 2.36 8.28
C ASP A 29 -19.56 1.17 8.44
N GLY A 30 -18.35 1.44 8.92
CA GLY A 30 -17.33 0.42 9.20
C GLY A 30 -16.28 0.21 8.08
N VAL A 31 -16.33 0.96 6.98
CA VAL A 31 -15.32 0.92 5.90
C VAL A 31 -13.93 1.39 6.36
N THR A 32 -13.84 2.05 7.52
CA THR A 32 -12.60 2.54 8.12
C THR A 32 -11.54 1.46 8.38
N ALA A 33 -11.94 0.23 8.72
CA ALA A 33 -10.98 -0.87 8.87
C ALA A 33 -10.30 -1.26 7.54
N VAL A 34 -10.98 -1.03 6.40
CA VAL A 34 -10.46 -1.35 5.06
C VAL A 34 -9.48 -0.29 4.58
N LEU A 35 -9.62 0.96 5.05
CA LEU A 35 -8.64 2.02 4.82
C LEU A 35 -7.26 1.65 5.39
N MET A 36 -7.22 0.93 6.52
CA MET A 36 -5.97 0.48 7.16
C MET A 36 -5.22 -0.63 6.41
N ILE A 37 -5.77 -1.16 5.32
CA ILE A 37 -5.05 -2.13 4.47
C ILE A 37 -4.89 -1.63 3.04
N ALA A 38 -5.42 -0.44 2.72
CA ALA A 38 -5.32 0.16 1.40
C ALA A 38 -3.86 0.31 0.90
N PRO A 39 -2.87 0.69 1.72
CA PRO A 39 -1.47 0.74 1.31
C PRO A 39 -0.91 -0.63 0.92
N ALA A 40 -1.22 -1.67 1.69
CA ALA A 40 -0.83 -3.04 1.38
C ALA A 40 -1.48 -3.54 0.07
N ILE A 41 -2.75 -3.21 -0.16
CA ILE A 41 -3.45 -3.54 -1.42
C ILE A 41 -2.84 -2.76 -2.59
N ALA A 42 -2.50 -1.48 -2.41
CA ALA A 42 -1.83 -0.68 -3.45
C ALA A 42 -0.49 -1.31 -3.88
N ALA A 43 0.22 -1.97 -2.96
CA ALA A 43 1.46 -2.67 -3.25
C ALA A 43 1.30 -3.87 -4.22
N ILE A 44 0.07 -4.36 -4.44
CA ILE A 44 -0.21 -5.36 -5.48
C ILE A 44 0.17 -4.83 -6.86
N TYR A 45 -0.04 -3.54 -7.14
CA TYR A 45 0.25 -2.95 -8.43
C TYR A 45 1.73 -3.07 -8.82
N PRO A 46 2.71 -2.56 -8.06
CA PRO A 46 4.12 -2.68 -8.41
C PRO A 46 4.58 -4.14 -8.49
N ILE A 47 4.06 -5.05 -7.65
CA ILE A 47 4.34 -6.49 -7.74
C ILE A 47 3.86 -7.05 -9.09
N SER A 48 2.64 -6.68 -9.49
CA SER A 48 2.03 -7.10 -10.74
C SER A 48 2.80 -6.64 -11.96
N VAL A 49 3.21 -5.37 -11.95
CA VAL A 49 3.99 -4.78 -13.04
C VAL A 49 5.37 -5.44 -13.11
N PHE A 50 5.99 -5.73 -11.97
CA PHE A 50 7.29 -6.39 -11.93
C PHE A 50 7.22 -7.79 -12.55
N VAL A 51 6.30 -8.63 -12.06
CA VAL A 51 6.17 -10.01 -12.54
C VAL A 51 5.82 -10.06 -14.02
N LYS A 52 4.96 -9.15 -14.50
CA LYS A 52 4.59 -9.07 -15.92
C LYS A 52 5.76 -8.64 -16.82
N ASN A 53 6.58 -7.69 -16.38
CA ASN A 53 7.68 -7.17 -17.20
C ASN A 53 8.91 -8.08 -17.19
N GLU A 54 9.25 -8.63 -16.03
CA GLU A 54 10.50 -9.39 -15.83
C GLU A 54 10.28 -10.90 -15.97
N GLY A 55 9.04 -11.38 -15.97
CA GLY A 55 8.71 -12.81 -16.10
C GLY A 55 9.20 -13.67 -14.93
N ARG A 56 9.59 -13.05 -13.81
CA ARG A 56 10.13 -13.71 -12.62
C ARG A 56 9.67 -13.02 -11.35
N VAL A 57 9.94 -13.64 -10.21
CA VAL A 57 9.78 -13.00 -8.90
C VAL A 57 10.96 -12.07 -8.58
N PRO A 58 10.75 -11.02 -7.76
CA PRO A 58 11.84 -10.16 -7.30
C PRO A 58 12.87 -10.95 -6.49
N THR A 59 14.15 -10.64 -6.69
CA THR A 59 15.24 -11.13 -5.84
C THR A 59 15.11 -10.55 -4.43
N PRO A 60 15.81 -11.11 -3.41
CA PRO A 60 15.76 -10.56 -2.05
C PRO A 60 16.13 -9.07 -1.97
N GLN A 61 17.13 -8.63 -2.74
CA GLN A 61 17.55 -7.22 -2.76
C GLN A 61 16.51 -6.32 -3.43
N GLU A 62 15.99 -6.71 -4.59
CA GLU A 62 14.93 -5.97 -5.29
C GLU A 62 13.65 -5.90 -4.45
N ARG A 63 13.35 -6.96 -3.69
CA ARG A 63 12.20 -6.98 -2.78
C ARG A 63 12.34 -5.90 -1.71
N TRP A 64 13.48 -5.81 -1.06
CA TRP A 64 13.72 -4.78 -0.05
C TRP A 64 13.68 -3.37 -0.65
N GLN A 65 14.21 -3.18 -1.86
CA GLN A 65 14.12 -1.89 -2.56
C GLN A 65 12.68 -1.51 -2.92
N LEU A 66 11.86 -2.47 -3.38
CA LEU A 66 10.45 -2.24 -3.69
C LEU A 66 9.62 -1.97 -2.42
N VAL A 67 9.87 -2.72 -1.34
CA VAL A 67 9.26 -2.48 -0.01
C VAL A 67 9.64 -1.10 0.48
N GLY A 68 10.93 -0.76 0.47
CA GLY A 68 11.42 0.55 0.91
C GLY A 68 10.85 1.70 0.08
N LEU A 69 10.71 1.53 -1.24
CA LEU A 69 10.08 2.52 -2.12
C LEU A 69 8.59 2.71 -1.78
N CYS A 70 7.82 1.63 -1.69
CA CYS A 70 6.38 1.71 -1.39
C CYS A 70 6.13 2.27 0.01
N PHE A 71 6.89 1.80 1.00
CA PHE A 71 6.79 2.27 2.38
C PHE A 71 7.25 3.72 2.52
N GLY A 72 8.32 4.12 1.83
CA GLY A 72 8.77 5.52 1.81
C GLY A 72 7.71 6.47 1.24
N ILE A 73 7.08 6.09 0.12
CA ILE A 73 5.95 6.86 -0.45
C ILE A 73 4.79 6.92 0.54
N PHE A 74 4.44 5.80 1.17
CA PHE A 74 3.40 5.75 2.19
C PHE A 74 3.69 6.71 3.34
N LEU A 75 4.90 6.71 3.90
CA LEU A 75 5.31 7.62 4.98
C LEU A 75 5.16 9.09 4.58
N VAL A 76 5.56 9.45 3.37
CA VAL A 76 5.39 10.82 2.84
C VAL A 76 3.91 11.18 2.77
N VAL A 77 3.07 10.29 2.22
CA VAL A 77 1.62 10.53 2.11
C VAL A 77 0.99 10.68 3.50
N GLN A 78 1.30 9.79 4.46
CA GLN A 78 0.76 9.88 5.82
C GLN A 78 1.21 11.14 6.55
N SER A 79 2.46 11.55 6.37
CA SER A 79 2.97 12.79 6.96
C SER A 79 2.22 14.02 6.43
N ILE A 80 1.92 14.03 5.12
CA ILE A 80 1.11 15.09 4.50
C ILE A 80 -0.32 15.05 5.07
N GLN A 81 -0.95 13.89 5.18
CA GLN A 81 -2.31 13.78 5.71
C GLN A 81 -2.41 14.25 7.16
N LEU A 82 -1.47 13.83 8.02
CA LEU A 82 -1.41 14.29 9.41
C LEU A 82 -1.15 15.81 9.48
N GLY A 83 -0.25 16.33 8.65
CA GLY A 83 0.03 17.78 8.58
C GLY A 83 -1.19 18.58 8.13
N VAL A 84 -1.93 18.10 7.12
CA VAL A 84 -3.18 18.71 6.67
C VAL A 84 -4.23 18.67 7.77
N ALA A 85 -4.39 17.53 8.46
CA ALA A 85 -5.34 17.41 9.56
C ALA A 85 -5.03 18.40 10.69
N ALA A 86 -3.76 18.52 11.07
CA ALA A 86 -3.30 19.47 12.09
C ALA A 86 -3.47 20.94 11.66
N ALA A 87 -3.34 21.25 10.36
CA ALA A 87 -3.47 22.61 9.85
C ALA A 87 -4.94 23.05 9.62
N VAL A 88 -5.80 22.13 9.19
CA VAL A 88 -7.20 22.41 8.83
C VAL A 88 -8.12 22.26 10.05
N TRP A 89 -7.82 21.32 10.95
CA TRP A 89 -8.59 21.06 12.16
C TRP A 89 -7.70 21.09 13.41
N PRO A 90 -7.10 22.26 13.73
CA PRO A 90 -6.11 22.37 14.81
C PRO A 90 -6.70 22.01 16.16
N ASP A 91 -7.92 22.46 16.48
CA ASP A 91 -8.56 22.22 17.78
C ASP A 91 -8.87 20.72 17.96
N ALA A 92 -9.51 20.08 16.98
CA ALA A 92 -9.83 18.66 17.05
C ALA A 92 -8.58 17.76 17.08
N PHE A 93 -7.52 18.17 16.38
CA PHE A 93 -6.23 17.47 16.43
C PHE A 93 -5.56 17.63 17.79
N GLY A 94 -5.57 18.84 18.35
CA GLY A 94 -5.08 19.15 19.70
C GLY A 94 -5.80 18.32 20.76
N ASP A 95 -7.13 18.35 20.77
CA ASP A 95 -7.97 17.59 21.69
C ASP A 95 -7.68 16.07 21.60
N MET A 96 -7.48 15.54 20.40
CA MET A 96 -7.12 14.12 20.20
C MET A 96 -5.76 13.79 20.83
N VAL A 97 -4.75 14.64 20.61
CA VAL A 97 -3.39 14.44 21.16
C VAL A 97 -3.40 14.58 22.68
N ASP A 98 -4.15 15.54 23.22
CA ASP A 98 -4.25 15.77 24.66
C ASP A 98 -5.03 14.64 25.36
N THR A 99 -6.10 14.15 24.74
CA THR A 99 -6.91 13.03 25.26
C THR A 99 -6.10 11.74 25.35
N LEU A 100 -5.32 11.42 24.31
CA LEU A 100 -4.47 10.24 24.30
C LEU A 100 -3.19 10.44 25.14
N GLY A 101 -2.74 11.68 25.26
CA GLY A 101 -1.38 12.03 25.68
C GLY A 101 -0.38 11.80 24.55
N ALA A 102 0.58 12.71 24.42
CA ALA A 102 1.58 12.69 23.35
C ALA A 102 2.34 11.36 23.22
N GLY A 103 2.64 10.70 24.35
CA GLY A 103 3.32 9.40 24.36
C GLY A 103 2.48 8.25 23.81
N ALA A 104 1.18 8.18 24.15
CA ALA A 104 0.31 7.15 23.60
C ALA A 104 -0.01 7.43 22.14
N PHE A 105 -0.24 8.70 21.76
CA PHE A 105 -0.41 9.10 20.36
C PHE A 105 0.78 8.67 19.49
N ALA A 106 2.01 8.97 19.93
CA ALA A 106 3.22 8.55 19.23
C ALA A 106 3.32 7.02 19.11
N THR A 107 2.92 6.28 20.15
CA THR A 107 2.90 4.82 20.15
C THR A 107 1.87 4.25 19.17
N VAL A 108 0.67 4.83 19.10
CA VAL A 108 -0.38 4.43 18.13
C VAL A 108 0.07 4.70 16.70
N VAL A 109 0.64 5.87 16.43
CA VAL A 109 1.19 6.20 15.11
C VAL A 109 2.30 5.21 14.74
N LEU A 110 3.29 5.01 15.61
CA LEU A 110 4.39 4.08 15.35
C LEU A 110 3.89 2.64 15.15
N GLY A 111 2.97 2.17 15.98
CA GLY A 111 2.36 0.85 15.86
C GLY A 111 1.65 0.67 14.52
N THR A 112 0.91 1.68 14.08
CA THR A 112 0.24 1.69 12.77
C THR A 112 1.25 1.63 11.62
N LEU A 113 2.33 2.42 11.70
CA LEU A 113 3.38 2.42 10.69
C LEU A 113 4.12 1.07 10.60
N LEU A 114 4.43 0.45 11.74
CA LEU A 114 5.07 -0.86 11.80
C LEU A 114 4.15 -1.96 11.28
N PHE A 115 2.86 -1.87 11.61
CA PHE A 115 1.84 -2.79 11.11
C PHE A 115 1.74 -2.71 9.58
N GLU A 116 1.65 -1.51 9.02
CA GLU A 116 1.60 -1.29 7.57
C GLU A 116 2.88 -1.75 6.87
N PHE A 117 4.04 -1.50 7.46
CA PHE A 117 5.30 -2.04 6.97
C PHE A 117 5.27 -3.57 6.90
N ALA A 118 4.77 -4.23 7.96
CA ALA A 118 4.65 -5.67 8.00
C ALA A 118 3.69 -6.19 6.91
N LEU A 119 2.56 -5.53 6.69
CA LEU A 119 1.61 -5.89 5.63
C LEU A 119 2.22 -5.75 4.23
N ILE A 120 2.85 -4.61 3.93
CA ILE A 120 3.53 -4.40 2.64
C ILE A 120 4.63 -5.45 2.46
N TRP A 121 5.43 -5.73 3.49
CA TRP A 121 6.47 -6.75 3.42
C TRP A 121 5.89 -8.15 3.14
N LEU A 122 4.80 -8.53 3.82
CA LEU A 122 4.11 -9.80 3.59
C LEU A 122 3.61 -9.91 2.14
N MET A 123 3.03 -8.83 1.60
CA MET A 123 2.60 -8.78 0.21
C MET A 123 3.78 -9.04 -0.74
N PHE A 124 4.90 -8.37 -0.56
CA PHE A 124 6.11 -8.59 -1.37
C PHE A 124 6.77 -9.96 -1.14
N ARG A 125 6.52 -10.60 0.01
CA ARG A 125 7.06 -11.93 0.36
C ARG A 125 6.33 -13.08 -0.30
N PHE A 126 4.99 -13.01 -0.37
CA PHE A 126 4.13 -14.13 -0.76
C PHE A 126 3.42 -13.93 -2.09
N TYR A 127 2.98 -12.70 -2.40
CA TYR A 127 2.16 -12.42 -3.58
C TYR A 127 2.86 -12.63 -4.93
N PRO A 128 4.17 -12.30 -5.12
CA PRO A 128 4.82 -12.45 -6.42
C PRO A 128 4.80 -13.90 -6.95
N GLN A 129 4.90 -14.90 -6.07
CA GLN A 129 4.87 -16.31 -6.47
C GLN A 129 3.48 -16.73 -6.97
N MET A 130 2.42 -16.30 -6.27
CA MET A 130 1.04 -16.55 -6.70
C MET A 130 0.77 -15.91 -8.06
N GLN A 131 1.30 -14.71 -8.26
CA GLN A 131 1.12 -13.97 -9.50
C GLN A 131 1.91 -14.56 -10.67
N LEU A 132 3.12 -15.06 -10.44
CA LEU A 132 3.88 -15.74 -11.50
C LEU A 132 3.13 -16.98 -11.99
N ARG A 133 2.61 -17.78 -11.05
CA ARG A 133 1.79 -18.97 -11.39
C ARG A 133 0.54 -18.60 -12.18
N SER A 134 -0.14 -17.50 -11.83
CA SER A 134 -1.35 -17.09 -12.55
C SER A 134 -1.04 -16.62 -13.98
N VAL A 135 0.09 -15.93 -14.19
CA VAL A 135 0.54 -15.52 -15.54
C VAL A 135 0.91 -16.75 -16.38
N GLN A 136 1.65 -17.70 -15.83
CA GLN A 136 2.03 -18.95 -16.51
C GLN A 136 0.79 -19.74 -16.95
N ASN A 137 -0.15 -19.98 -16.02
CA ASN A 137 -1.40 -20.68 -16.33
C ASN A 137 -2.23 -19.96 -17.41
N ALA A 138 -2.21 -18.62 -17.44
CA ALA A 138 -2.91 -17.85 -18.45
C ALA A 138 -2.24 -17.95 -19.83
N GLN A 139 -0.92 -18.06 -19.89
CA GLN A 139 -0.17 -18.30 -21.12
C GLN A 139 -0.42 -19.72 -21.67
N GLU A 140 -0.40 -20.73 -20.81
CA GLU A 140 -0.72 -22.12 -21.18
C GLU A 140 -2.13 -22.23 -21.78
N ARG A 141 -3.13 -21.62 -21.13
CA ARG A 141 -4.52 -21.60 -21.62
C ARG A 141 -4.66 -20.96 -23.00
N LYS A 142 -3.87 -19.92 -23.31
CA LYS A 142 -3.86 -19.30 -24.65
C LYS A 142 -3.22 -20.25 -25.66
N ALA A 143 -2.09 -20.85 -25.32
CA ALA A 143 -1.40 -21.80 -26.20
C ALA A 143 -2.24 -23.07 -26.52
N THR A 144 -3.12 -23.50 -25.61
CA THR A 144 -4.06 -24.61 -25.87
C THR A 144 -5.27 -24.19 -26.70
N LYS A 145 -5.68 -22.92 -26.66
CA LYS A 145 -6.84 -22.41 -27.42
C LYS A 145 -6.50 -22.10 -28.88
N ASP A 146 -5.23 -21.79 -29.16
CA ASP A 146 -4.72 -21.51 -30.50
C ASP A 146 -4.23 -22.78 -31.24
N ARG A 147 -4.37 -23.96 -30.64
CA ARG A 147 -4.13 -25.29 -31.25
C ARG A 147 -5.45 -25.98 -31.57
#